data_AF-U2CK22-F1
#
_entry.id   AF-U2CK22-F1
#
_cell.length_a   1.000
_cell.length_b   1.000
_cell.length_c   1.000
_cell.angle_alpha   90.00
_cell.angle_beta   90.00
_cell.angle_gamma   90.00
#
_symmetry.space_group_name_H-M   'P 1'
#
loop_
_entity.id
_entity.type
_entity.pdbx_description
1 polymer ?
#
loop_
_entity_poly.entity_id
_entity_poly.type
_entity_poly.pdbx_seq_one_letter_code
_entity_poly.pdbx_strand_id
1 'polypeptide(L)'
;MEEYKVLFTKFKDKSGELLEAINNEDYDLVNKTLGEREEILEIVKTQNFSKEIFKEMNELFNIQDTEALIKTLLAQKLSKVNDEMKKLQLTSKANNSYNKSFYDRNKIFSKKV
;
A
#
# COMPACT_ATOMS: atom_id res chain seq x y z
N MET A 1 32.78 -8.87 1.75
CA MET A 1 31.69 -9.87 1.95
C MET A 1 30.83 -9.54 3.16
N GLU A 2 31.43 -9.29 4.34
CA GLU A 2 30.67 -8.96 5.56
C GLU A 2 29.79 -7.70 5.41
N GLU A 3 30.32 -6.63 4.83
CA GLU A 3 29.58 -5.37 4.58
C GLU A 3 28.34 -5.55 3.69
N TYR A 4 28.44 -6.42 2.69
CA TYR A 4 27.34 -6.71 1.77
C TYR A 4 26.22 -7.45 2.48
N LYS A 5 26.57 -8.48 3.26
CA LYS A 5 25.59 -9.22 4.07
C LYS A 5 24.85 -8.30 5.02
N VAL A 6 25.53 -7.33 5.63
CA VAL A 6 24.88 -6.33 6.51
C VAL A 6 23.86 -5.49 5.73
N LEU A 7 24.21 -4.98 4.54
CA LEU A 7 23.29 -4.19 3.72
C LEU A 7 22.07 -4.99 3.27
N PHE A 8 22.28 -6.21 2.77
CA PHE A 8 21.19 -7.07 2.32
C PHE A 8 20.32 -7.57 3.47
N THR A 9 20.89 -7.78 4.66
CA THR A 9 20.13 -8.09 5.88
C THR A 9 19.25 -6.92 6.27
N LYS A 10 19.79 -5.70 6.32
CA LYS A 10 18.99 -4.48 6.59
C LYS A 10 17.86 -4.31 5.57
N PHE A 11 18.14 -4.57 4.29
CA PHE A 11 17.14 -4.50 3.25
C PHE A 11 16.02 -5.53 3.46
N LYS A 12 16.37 -6.77 3.84
CA LYS A 12 15.40 -7.82 4.19
C LYS A 12 14.57 -7.44 5.41
N ASP A 13 15.21 -6.95 6.47
CA ASP A 13 14.53 -6.56 7.71
C ASP A 13 13.51 -5.44 7.43
N LYS A 14 13.92 -4.41 6.68
CA LYS A 14 13.02 -3.33 6.25
C LYS A 14 11.91 -3.81 5.33
N SER A 15 12.18 -4.79 4.48
CA SER A 15 11.13 -5.42 3.66
C SER A 15 10.13 -6.21 4.52
N GLY A 16 10.58 -6.82 5.61
CA GLY A 16 9.73 -7.46 6.61
C GLY A 16 8.86 -6.47 7.39
N GLU A 17 9.46 -5.40 7.90
CA GLU A 17 8.73 -4.29 8.55
C GLU A 17 7.67 -3.69 7.62
N LEU A 18 7.98 -3.53 6.34
CA LEU A 18 7.04 -3.04 5.33
C LEU A 18 5.86 -4.01 5.16
N LEU A 19 6.13 -5.32 5.10
CA LEU A 19 5.08 -6.33 5.00
C LEU A 19 4.14 -6.31 6.22
N GLU A 20 4.69 -6.17 7.42
CA GLU A 20 3.88 -6.03 8.64
C GLU A 20 3.04 -4.76 8.60
N ALA A 21 3.63 -3.61 8.22
CA ALA A 21 2.90 -2.35 8.10
C ALA A 21 1.75 -2.44 7.07
N ILE A 22 1.98 -3.07 5.91
CA ILE A 22 0.95 -3.29 4.89
C ILE A 22 -0.18 -4.17 5.45
N ASN A 23 0.17 -5.25 6.16
CA ASN A 23 -0.83 -6.16 6.73
C ASN A 23 -1.69 -5.48 7.80
N ASN A 24 -1.07 -4.65 8.63
CA ASN A 24 -1.73 -3.87 9.68
C ASN A 24 -2.47 -2.63 9.18
N GLU A 25 -2.40 -2.33 7.87
CA GLU A 25 -2.98 -1.13 7.26
C GLU A 25 -2.46 0.18 7.89
N ASP A 26 -1.23 0.16 8.41
CA ASP A 26 -0.53 1.34 8.95
C ASP A 26 0.18 2.10 7.83
N TYR A 27 -0.57 2.95 7.14
CA TYR A 27 -0.09 3.65 5.93
C TYR A 27 1.03 4.67 6.21
N ASP A 28 1.08 5.23 7.42
CA ASP A 28 2.15 6.16 7.80
C ASP A 28 3.47 5.40 7.94
N LEU A 29 3.43 4.22 8.59
CA LEU A 29 4.58 3.34 8.69
C LEU A 29 4.98 2.79 7.31
N VAL A 30 4.02 2.42 6.44
CA VAL A 30 4.31 2.00 5.07
C VAL A 30 5.13 3.06 4.32
N ASN A 31 4.70 4.33 4.35
CA ASN A 31 5.42 5.41 3.67
C ASN A 31 6.82 5.63 4.23
N LYS A 32 6.96 5.60 5.56
CA LYS A 32 8.26 5.74 6.23
C LYS A 32 9.20 4.60 5.82
N THR A 33 8.75 3.36 5.94
CA THR A 33 9.59 2.18 5.67
C THR A 33 9.96 2.06 4.20
N LEU A 34 9.09 2.50 3.27
CA LEU A 34 9.45 2.61 1.85
C LEU A 34 10.62 3.57 1.62
N GLY A 35 10.63 4.74 2.28
CA GLY A 35 11.74 5.70 2.18
C GLY A 35 13.05 5.12 2.70
N GLU A 36 13.03 4.52 3.90
CA GLU A 36 14.21 3.88 4.48
C GLU A 36 14.74 2.72 3.62
N ARG A 37 13.83 1.98 2.97
CA ARG A 37 14.18 0.89 2.04
C ARG A 37 14.82 1.43 0.76
N GLU A 38 14.34 2.54 0.22
CA GLU A 38 14.91 3.21 -0.96
C GLU A 38 16.33 3.73 -0.66
N GLU A 39 16.55 4.31 0.53
CA GLU A 39 17.89 4.75 0.95
C GLU A 39 18.90 3.59 0.95
N ILE A 40 18.50 2.41 1.43
CA ILE A 40 19.35 1.21 1.40
C ILE A 40 19.63 0.80 -0.05
N LEU A 41 18.64 0.88 -0.95
CA LEU A 41 18.84 0.58 -2.37
C LEU A 41 19.80 1.55 -3.04
N GLU A 42 19.73 2.85 -2.73
CA GLU A 42 20.68 3.82 -3.25
C GLU A 42 22.11 3.52 -2.77
N ILE A 43 22.29 3.18 -1.49
CA ILE A 43 23.59 2.72 -0.99
C ILE A 43 24.06 1.48 -1.76
N VAL A 44 23.16 0.52 -1.99
CA VAL A 44 23.48 -0.68 -2.77
C VAL A 44 23.85 -0.33 -4.23
N LYS A 45 23.17 0.62 -4.88
CA LYS A 45 23.51 1.04 -6.25
C LYS A 45 24.88 1.72 -6.33
N THR A 46 25.27 2.47 -5.30
CA THR A 46 26.59 3.12 -5.25
C THR A 46 27.74 2.15 -5.02
N GLN A 47 27.46 0.98 -4.45
CA GLN A 47 28.43 -0.08 -4.27
C GLN A 47 28.60 -0.83 -5.60
N ASN A 48 29.83 -0.91 -6.11
CA ASN A 48 30.16 -1.62 -7.36
C ASN A 48 30.08 -3.15 -7.15
N PHE A 49 28.87 -3.68 -7.05
CA PHE A 49 28.63 -5.11 -6.94
C PHE A 49 28.96 -5.82 -8.24
N SER A 50 29.66 -6.95 -8.16
CA SER A 50 29.68 -7.90 -9.26
C SER A 50 28.29 -8.52 -9.42
N LYS A 51 27.95 -8.88 -10.66
CA LYS A 51 26.67 -9.51 -10.97
C LYS A 51 26.48 -10.84 -10.23
N GLU A 52 27.57 -11.59 -10.02
CA GLU A 52 27.53 -12.84 -9.26
C GLU A 52 27.16 -12.61 -7.79
N ILE A 53 27.79 -11.62 -7.13
CA ILE A 53 27.52 -11.30 -5.72
C ILE A 53 26.06 -10.85 -5.56
N PHE A 54 25.57 -10.00 -6.45
CA PHE A 54 24.16 -9.57 -6.39
C PHE A 54 23.20 -10.76 -6.55
N LYS A 55 23.49 -11.67 -7.48
CA LYS A 55 22.67 -12.87 -7.69
C LYS A 55 22.67 -13.78 -6.46
N GLU A 56 23.84 -14.04 -5.88
CA GLU A 56 23.97 -14.85 -4.66
C GLU A 56 23.20 -14.25 -3.49
N MET A 57 23.28 -12.92 -3.30
CA MET A 57 22.53 -12.24 -2.24
C MET A 57 21.02 -12.24 -2.53
N ASN A 58 20.60 -12.06 -3.77
CA ASN A 58 19.20 -12.14 -4.16
C ASN A 58 18.58 -13.51 -3.83
N GLU A 59 19.32 -14.59 -4.09
CA GLU A 59 18.92 -15.97 -3.74
C GLU A 59 18.94 -16.19 -2.22
N LEU A 60 20.01 -15.79 -1.53
CA LEU A 60 20.15 -15.98 -0.09
C LEU A 60 19.07 -15.27 0.74
N PHE A 61 18.69 -14.06 0.32
CA PHE A 61 17.72 -13.23 1.03
C PHE A 61 16.30 -13.31 0.43
N ASN A 62 16.11 -14.11 -0.62
CA ASN A 62 14.86 -14.28 -1.35
C ASN A 62 14.17 -12.96 -1.72
N ILE A 63 14.96 -12.00 -2.23
CA ILE A 63 14.53 -10.61 -2.45
C ILE A 63 13.43 -10.54 -3.50
N GLN A 64 13.56 -11.32 -4.57
CA GLN A 64 12.62 -11.31 -5.69
C GLN A 64 11.22 -11.75 -5.28
N ASP A 65 11.11 -12.83 -4.50
CA ASP A 65 9.81 -13.32 -4.00
C ASP A 65 9.19 -12.33 -3.01
N THR A 66 10.01 -11.77 -2.13
CA THR A 66 9.57 -10.76 -1.16
C THR A 66 9.01 -9.53 -1.87
N GLU A 67 9.68 -9.06 -2.93
CA GLU A 67 9.22 -7.93 -3.74
C GLU A 67 7.91 -8.24 -4.48
N ALA A 68 7.78 -9.45 -5.03
CA ALA A 68 6.54 -9.88 -5.68
C ALA A 68 5.37 -9.92 -4.69
N LEU A 69 5.61 -10.39 -3.47
CA LEU A 69 4.62 -10.41 -2.39
C LEU A 69 4.18 -8.99 -2.00
N ILE A 70 5.14 -8.08 -1.77
CA ILE A 70 4.86 -6.67 -1.45
C ILE A 70 3.97 -6.03 -2.53
N LYS A 71 4.34 -6.20 -3.80
CA LYS A 71 3.54 -5.67 -4.94
C LYS A 71 2.13 -6.22 -4.96
N THR A 72 1.98 -7.52 -4.72
CA THR A 72 0.68 -8.18 -4.70
C THR A 72 -0.21 -7.63 -3.58
N LEU A 73 0.34 -7.51 -2.36
CA LEU A 73 -0.41 -7.01 -1.21
C LEU A 73 -0.80 -5.54 -1.40
N LEU A 74 0.09 -4.68 -1.88
CA LEU A 74 -0.23 -3.28 -2.16
C LEU A 74 -1.36 -3.15 -3.19
N ALA A 75 -1.31 -3.93 -4.28
CA ALA A 75 -2.35 -3.94 -5.30
C ALA A 75 -3.70 -4.40 -4.74
N GLN A 76 -3.70 -5.44 -3.90
CA GLN A 76 -4.91 -5.93 -3.23
C GLN A 76 -5.50 -4.89 -2.29
N LYS A 77 -4.67 -4.24 -1.45
CA LYS A 77 -5.12 -3.19 -0.53
C LYS A 77 -5.68 -1.98 -1.28
N LEU A 78 -5.02 -1.54 -2.36
CA LEU A 78 -5.52 -0.46 -3.22
C LEU A 78 -6.88 -0.81 -3.84
N SER A 79 -7.05 -2.05 -4.31
CA SER A 79 -8.34 -2.52 -4.84
C SER A 79 -9.45 -2.45 -3.78
N LYS A 80 -9.16 -2.91 -2.54
CA LYS A 80 -10.11 -2.87 -1.43
C LYS A 80 -10.56 -1.44 -1.11
N VAL A 81 -9.61 -0.50 -0.99
CA VAL A 81 -9.91 0.91 -0.74
C VAL A 81 -10.79 1.52 -1.85
N ASN A 82 -10.49 1.21 -3.11
CA ASN A 82 -11.30 1.69 -4.24
C ASN A 82 -12.74 1.17 -4.18
N ASP A 83 -12.93 -0.09 -3.79
CA ASP A 83 -14.27 -0.67 -3.68
C ASP A 83 -15.05 -0.10 -2.48
N GLU A 84 -14.39 0.19 -1.37
CA GLU A 84 -14.98 0.91 -0.23
C GLU A 84 -15.38 2.34 -0.61
N MET A 85 -14.53 3.07 -1.34
CA MET A 85 -14.87 4.40 -1.86
C MET A 85 -16.10 4.37 -2.78
N LYS A 86 -16.19 3.38 -3.68
CA LYS A 86 -17.38 3.21 -4.53
C LYS A 86 -18.63 2.96 -3.70
N LYS A 87 -18.56 2.13 -2.67
CA LYS A 87 -19.69 1.88 -1.74
C LYS A 87 -20.11 3.17 -1.04
N LEU A 88 -19.17 3.96 -0.51
CA LEU A 88 -19.46 5.25 0.13
C LEU A 88 -20.13 6.24 -0.83
N GLN A 89 -19.66 6.31 -2.08
CA GLN A 89 -20.27 7.15 -3.11
C GLN A 89 -21.71 6.72 -3.43
N LEU A 90 -21.96 5.41 -3.52
CA LEU A 90 -23.31 4.88 -3.74
C LEU A 90 -24.24 5.19 -2.56
N THR A 91 -23.79 5.00 -1.32
CA THR A 91 -24.56 5.33 -0.11
C THR A 91 -24.85 6.83 -0.03
N SER A 92 -23.87 7.69 -0.31
CA SER A 92 -24.07 9.14 -0.35
C SER A 92 -25.11 9.55 -1.41
N LYS A 93 -25.02 8.99 -2.62
CA LYS A 93 -26.00 9.21 -3.69
C LYS A 93 -27.39 8.73 -3.31
N ALA A 94 -27.50 7.55 -2.68
CA ALA A 94 -28.78 7.02 -2.20
C ALA A 94 -29.40 7.95 -1.16
N ASN A 95 -28.65 8.36 -0.12
CA ASN A 95 -29.13 9.29 0.90
C ASN A 95 -29.59 10.62 0.31
N ASN A 96 -28.81 11.19 -0.62
CA ASN A 96 -29.18 12.44 -1.30
C ASN A 96 -30.45 12.28 -2.15
N SER A 97 -30.61 11.14 -2.83
CA SER A 97 -31.80 10.83 -3.62
C SER A 97 -33.05 10.66 -2.73
N TYR A 98 -32.94 9.92 -1.62
CA TYR A 98 -34.00 9.74 -0.65
C TYR A 98 -34.43 11.08 -0.04
N ASN A 99 -33.48 11.90 0.44
CA ASN A 99 -33.77 13.21 1.03
C ASN A 99 -34.42 14.16 0.03
N LYS A 100 -33.95 14.18 -1.23
CA LYS A 100 -34.57 14.98 -2.29
C LYS A 100 -36.02 14.54 -2.57
N SER A 101 -36.26 13.23 -2.67
CA SER A 101 -37.60 12.67 -2.88
C SER A 101 -38.56 12.92 -1.71
N PHE A 102 -38.04 13.02 -0.48
CA PHE A 102 -38.83 13.33 0.71
C PHE A 102 -39.19 14.81 0.75
N TYR A 103 -38.24 15.69 0.43
CA TYR A 103 -38.47 17.14 0.36
C TYR A 103 -39.46 17.52 -0.74
N ASP A 104 -39.35 16.90 -1.92
CA ASP A 104 -40.28 17.12 -3.04
C ASP A 104 -41.69 16.60 -2.71
N ARG A 105 -41.83 15.49 -1.98
CA ARG A 105 -43.14 15.00 -1.50
C ARG A 105 -43.78 15.92 -0.46
N ASN A 106 -43.00 16.49 0.46
CA ASN A 106 -43.52 17.46 1.45
C ASN A 106 -43.97 18.79 0.82
N LYS A 107 -43.43 19.16 -0.35
CA LYS A 107 -43.92 20.30 -1.15
C LYS A 107 -45.33 20.07 -1.74
N ILE A 108 -45.69 18.82 -2.03
CA ILE A 108 -47.01 18.47 -2.57
C ILE A 108 -48.08 18.51 -1.46
N PHE A 109 -47.76 18.07 -0.24
CA PHE A 109 -48.67 18.11 0.91
C PHE A 109 -48.77 19.47 1.61
N SER A 110 -47.96 20.46 1.23
CA SER A 110 -48.01 21.84 1.77
C SER A 110 -48.85 22.81 0.92
N LYS A 111 -49.43 22.36 -0.20
CA LYS A 111 -50.54 23.10 -0.81
C LYS A 111 -51.75 23.00 0.12
N LYS A 112 -51.99 24.04 0.91
CA LYS A 112 -53.25 24.23 1.65
C LYS A 112 -54.42 24.08 0.66
N VAL A 113 -55.35 23.19 1.00
CA VAL A 113 -56.70 23.13 0.44
C VAL A 113 -57.46 24.39 0.84
#